data_AF-A0A1A9K5D0-F1
#
_entry.id   AF-A0A1A9K5D0-F1
#
_cell.length_a   1.000
_cell.length_b   1.000
_cell.length_c   1.000
_cell.angle_alpha   90.00
_cell.angle_beta   90.00
_cell.angle_gamma   90.00
#
_symmetry.space_group_name_H-M   'P 1'
#
loop_
_entity.id
_entity.type
_entity.pdbx_description
1 polymer ?
#
loop_
_entity_poly.entity_id
_entity_poly.type
_entity_poly.pdbx_seq_one_letter_code
_entity_poly.pdbx_strand_id
1 'polypeptide(L)'
;MRTCFVLLLVAGLAGCAADVKRADALSPISTYADTRNRLLVNFQGDPSVTATPGWTRLTSAWRRILTDRAASSDYQLGEQAGAVSPTAQPATLLVVEVDRLRQQADGDGLGKGSLRVNVRFTDGPSGRLMGSRRYETDSAEPEALEGQLKDISKAIIEEVESAQRIAKRDPLPAAPMPASTPAEQPARPAPAPAPGQSVASREAAAKPVVAVENQERQLQKLQRSNLPFDQYQNEYRRITSQ
;
A
#
# COMPACT_ATOMS: atom_id res chain seq x y z
N MET A 1 -29.50 32.39 57.73
CA MET A 1 -28.11 31.90 57.72
C MET A 1 -28.10 30.46 57.23
N ARG A 2 -27.22 30.16 56.26
CA ARG A 2 -26.67 28.84 55.88
C ARG A 2 -27.54 27.91 55.03
N THR A 3 -27.48 28.20 53.73
CA THR A 3 -27.34 27.25 52.62
C THR A 3 -26.54 25.99 52.96
N CYS A 4 -26.97 24.83 52.44
CA CYS A 4 -26.07 23.77 51.97
C CYS A 4 -26.78 22.90 50.91
N PHE A 5 -26.48 23.24 49.66
CA PHE A 5 -26.63 22.44 48.45
C PHE A 5 -26.07 21.01 48.64
N VAL A 6 -26.82 19.99 48.25
CA VAL A 6 -26.26 18.65 47.97
C VAL A 6 -26.10 18.55 46.45
N LEU A 7 -24.84 18.64 46.03
CA LEU A 7 -24.40 18.55 44.64
C LEU A 7 -24.52 17.10 44.13
N LEU A 8 -25.25 16.99 43.02
CA LEU A 8 -25.45 15.81 42.19
C LEU A 8 -24.14 15.50 41.46
N LEU A 9 -23.47 14.41 41.84
CA LEU A 9 -22.21 13.97 41.24
C LEU A 9 -22.50 13.04 40.05
N VAL A 10 -22.81 13.64 38.90
CA VAL A 10 -22.85 12.93 37.62
C VAL A 10 -21.41 12.86 37.12
N ALA A 11 -20.76 11.72 37.35
CA ALA A 11 -19.49 11.40 36.71
C ALA A 11 -19.72 11.18 35.21
N GLY A 12 -19.52 12.23 34.43
CA GLY A 12 -19.43 12.13 32.98
C GLY A 12 -18.17 11.38 32.58
N LEU A 13 -18.34 10.13 32.13
CA LEU A 13 -17.36 9.44 31.30
C LEU A 13 -17.37 10.11 29.92
N ALA A 14 -16.81 11.32 29.84
CA ALA A 14 -16.39 11.89 28.56
C ALA A 14 -15.14 11.12 28.14
N GLY A 15 -15.32 10.09 27.31
CA GLY A 15 -14.20 9.49 26.60
C GLY A 15 -13.52 10.58 25.77
N CYS A 16 -12.23 10.77 25.98
CA CYS A 16 -11.41 11.58 25.09
C CYS A 16 -11.45 10.92 23.71
N ALA A 17 -12.29 11.44 22.82
CA ALA A 17 -12.16 11.19 21.40
C ALA A 17 -10.87 11.89 20.96
N ALA A 18 -9.95 11.16 20.33
CA ALA A 18 -8.77 11.77 19.75
C ALA A 18 -9.23 12.64 18.58
N ASP A 19 -8.82 13.91 18.55
CA ASP A 19 -9.16 14.82 17.45
C ASP A 19 -8.27 14.48 16.24
N VAL A 20 -8.72 13.53 15.43
CA VAL A 20 -8.01 13.16 14.19
C VAL A 20 -8.42 14.14 13.09
N LYS A 21 -7.49 15.03 12.72
CA LYS A 21 -7.70 15.96 11.62
C LYS A 21 -7.60 15.23 10.28
N ARG A 22 -8.70 15.24 9.53
CA ARG A 22 -8.73 14.80 8.12
C ARG A 22 -8.26 15.98 7.26
N ALA A 23 -7.06 15.87 6.69
CA ALA A 23 -6.62 16.81 5.67
C ALA A 23 -7.42 16.55 4.39
N ASP A 24 -8.17 17.57 3.95
CA ASP A 24 -9.01 17.64 2.75
C ASP A 24 -10.44 17.06 2.85
N ALA A 25 -11.42 17.96 2.63
CA ALA A 25 -12.80 17.62 2.30
C ALA A 25 -12.85 17.14 0.85
N LEU A 26 -12.48 15.87 0.63
CA LEU A 26 -12.44 15.26 -0.68
C LEU A 26 -13.79 14.62 -1.02
N SER A 27 -14.13 14.64 -2.32
CA SER A 27 -15.26 13.90 -2.88
C SER A 27 -15.27 12.45 -2.36
N PRO A 28 -16.46 11.86 -2.13
CA PRO A 28 -16.57 10.45 -1.74
C PRO A 28 -15.75 9.58 -2.67
N ILE A 29 -15.01 8.61 -2.11
CA ILE A 29 -14.31 7.63 -2.95
C ILE A 29 -15.34 6.82 -3.76
N SER A 30 -14.90 6.26 -4.89
CA SER A 30 -15.68 5.25 -5.60
C SER A 30 -15.23 3.85 -5.19
N THR A 31 -16.14 2.90 -5.04
CA THR A 31 -15.84 1.47 -4.84
C THR A 31 -16.64 0.63 -5.81
N TYR A 32 -16.13 -0.54 -6.17
CA TYR A 32 -16.85 -1.43 -7.08
C TYR A 32 -17.94 -2.22 -6.33
N ALA A 33 -19.13 -2.29 -6.93
CA ALA A 33 -20.28 -2.99 -6.33
C ALA A 33 -20.05 -4.51 -6.18
N ASP A 34 -19.17 -5.09 -6.99
CA ASP A 34 -18.89 -6.53 -7.02
C ASP A 34 -17.82 -6.97 -6.01
N THR A 35 -17.33 -6.07 -5.16
CA THR A 35 -16.39 -6.38 -4.06
C THR A 35 -17.00 -7.29 -2.99
N ARG A 36 -18.33 -7.53 -3.03
CA ARG A 36 -19.05 -8.44 -2.12
C ARG A 36 -18.79 -8.12 -0.64
N ASN A 37 -18.67 -6.84 -0.31
CA ASN A 37 -18.29 -6.33 1.00
C ASN A 37 -16.99 -6.96 1.55
N ARG A 38 -16.04 -7.32 0.68
CA ARG A 38 -14.72 -7.80 1.09
C ARG A 38 -13.73 -6.65 1.08
N LEU A 39 -13.04 -6.50 2.19
CA LEU A 39 -11.93 -5.59 2.37
C LEU A 39 -10.66 -6.41 2.59
N LEU A 40 -9.56 -5.95 2.03
CA LEU A 40 -8.23 -6.45 2.36
C LEU A 40 -7.41 -5.31 2.91
N VAL A 41 -6.67 -5.53 3.98
CA VAL A 41 -5.71 -4.55 4.50
C VAL A 41 -4.29 -4.99 4.23
N ASN A 42 -3.44 -4.04 3.84
CA ASN A 42 -2.00 -4.23 3.72
C ASN A 42 -1.31 -3.06 4.45
N PHE A 43 -0.55 -3.38 5.50
CA PHE A 43 0.18 -2.38 6.26
C PHE A 43 1.59 -2.19 5.70
N GLN A 44 1.91 -0.96 5.34
CA GLN A 44 3.21 -0.54 4.88
C GLN A 44 3.76 0.55 5.81
N GLY A 45 5.08 0.66 5.84
CA GLY A 45 5.75 1.75 6.51
C GLY A 45 7.15 1.90 5.95
N ASP A 46 7.73 3.09 6.12
CA ASP A 46 9.14 3.30 5.82
C ASP A 46 10.02 2.30 6.63
N PRO A 47 11.19 1.86 6.12
CA PRO A 47 12.11 1.01 6.86
C PRO A 47 12.41 1.51 8.28
N SER A 48 12.48 2.83 8.48
CA SER A 48 12.68 3.44 9.81
C SER A 48 11.52 3.21 10.78
N VAL A 49 10.29 3.04 10.27
CA VAL A 49 9.08 2.75 11.05
C VAL A 49 8.94 1.25 11.29
N THR A 50 9.07 0.45 10.24
CA THR A 50 8.87 -1.01 10.29
C THR A 50 9.94 -1.73 11.11
N ALA A 51 11.14 -1.14 11.22
CA ALA A 51 12.21 -1.63 12.10
C ALA A 51 11.97 -1.37 13.60
N THR A 52 10.95 -0.57 13.97
CA THR A 52 10.68 -0.29 15.38
C THR A 52 10.02 -1.49 16.07
N PRO A 53 10.36 -1.81 17.34
CA PRO A 53 9.71 -2.90 18.09
C PRO A 53 8.20 -2.73 18.28
N GLY A 54 7.70 -1.49 18.15
CA GLY A 54 6.28 -1.16 18.25
C GLY A 54 5.47 -1.54 17.02
N TRP A 55 6.10 -1.74 15.85
CA TRP A 55 5.42 -1.95 14.57
C TRP A 55 4.47 -3.16 14.60
N THR A 56 4.96 -4.33 15.00
CA THR A 56 4.15 -5.56 15.04
C THR A 56 2.98 -5.43 16.00
N ARG A 57 3.16 -4.76 17.15
CA ARG A 57 2.07 -4.51 18.11
C ARG A 57 1.04 -3.55 17.51
N LEU A 58 1.49 -2.48 16.87
CA LEU A 58 0.63 -1.49 16.21
C LEU A 58 -0.25 -2.14 15.14
N THR A 59 0.35 -2.85 14.17
CA THR A 59 -0.40 -3.45 13.06
C THR A 59 -1.33 -4.57 13.54
N SER A 60 -0.92 -5.36 14.53
CA SER A 60 -1.79 -6.38 15.13
C SER A 60 -3.00 -5.78 15.84
N ALA A 61 -2.79 -4.74 16.64
CA ALA A 61 -3.88 -4.03 17.31
C ALA A 61 -4.80 -3.34 16.31
N TRP A 62 -4.23 -2.70 15.29
CA TRP A 62 -4.98 -2.03 14.24
C TRP A 62 -5.83 -3.01 13.44
N ARG A 63 -5.25 -4.14 13.01
CA ARG A 63 -5.99 -5.19 12.31
C ARG A 63 -7.19 -5.67 13.11
N ARG A 64 -7.04 -5.88 14.42
CA ARG A 64 -8.16 -6.25 15.30
C ARG A 64 -9.25 -5.19 15.30
N ILE A 65 -8.89 -3.93 15.54
CA ILE A 65 -9.84 -2.80 15.57
C ILE A 65 -10.57 -2.64 14.22
N LEU A 66 -9.85 -2.72 13.10
CA LEU A 66 -10.43 -2.67 11.76
C LEU A 66 -11.36 -3.86 11.49
N THR A 67 -11.00 -5.06 11.96
CA THR A 67 -11.84 -6.26 11.80
C THR A 67 -13.16 -6.08 12.52
N ASP A 68 -13.13 -5.64 13.79
CA ASP A 68 -14.32 -5.42 14.60
C ASP A 68 -15.23 -4.35 13.96
N ARG A 69 -14.64 -3.25 13.47
CA ARG A 69 -15.39 -2.18 12.82
C ARG A 69 -15.96 -2.60 11.47
N ALA A 70 -15.20 -3.29 10.63
CA ALA A 70 -15.67 -3.80 9.35
C ALA A 70 -16.85 -4.76 9.55
N ALA A 71 -16.73 -5.69 10.51
CA ALA A 71 -17.78 -6.66 10.82
C ALA A 71 -19.09 -5.98 11.26
N SER A 72 -19.01 -4.91 12.05
CA SER A 72 -20.19 -4.14 12.46
C SER A 72 -20.90 -3.37 11.34
N SER A 73 -20.28 -3.34 10.15
CA SER A 73 -20.75 -2.68 8.93
C SER A 73 -20.98 -3.68 7.79
N ASP A 74 -21.12 -4.98 8.11
CA ASP A 74 -21.31 -6.08 7.16
C ASP A 74 -20.17 -6.27 6.13
N TYR A 75 -18.95 -5.83 6.48
CA TYR A 75 -17.74 -6.10 5.71
C TYR A 75 -16.91 -7.24 6.31
N GLN A 76 -16.30 -8.04 5.43
CA GLN A 76 -15.32 -9.05 5.80
C GLN A 76 -13.92 -8.49 5.54
N LEU A 77 -13.12 -8.34 6.60
CA LEU A 77 -11.73 -7.90 6.49
C LEU A 77 -10.79 -9.10 6.44
N GLY A 78 -9.98 -9.19 5.39
CA GLY A 78 -8.80 -10.04 5.33
C GLY A 78 -7.52 -9.22 5.33
N GLU A 79 -6.37 -9.89 5.38
CA GLU A 79 -5.06 -9.25 5.32
C GLU A 79 -4.28 -9.76 4.11
N GLN A 80 -3.53 -8.84 3.49
CA GLN A 80 -2.50 -9.16 2.53
C GLN A 80 -1.15 -8.81 3.14
N ALA A 81 -0.36 -9.84 3.46
CA ALA A 81 0.98 -9.65 3.99
C ALA A 81 2.01 -9.35 2.89
N GLY A 82 3.05 -8.59 3.23
CA GLY A 82 4.18 -8.30 2.35
C GLY A 82 3.90 -7.20 1.33
N ALA A 83 4.54 -7.29 0.17
CA ALA A 83 4.43 -6.28 -0.89
C ALA A 83 2.99 -6.17 -1.40
N VAL A 84 2.56 -4.94 -1.69
CA VAL A 84 1.27 -4.68 -2.34
C VAL A 84 1.28 -5.35 -3.72
N SER A 85 0.28 -6.18 -3.96
CA SER A 85 0.08 -6.93 -5.20
C SER A 85 -1.41 -7.09 -5.49
N PRO A 86 -1.80 -7.23 -6.77
CA PRO A 86 -3.19 -7.46 -7.12
C PRO A 86 -3.72 -8.79 -6.60
N THR A 87 -5.02 -8.86 -6.36
CA THR A 87 -5.69 -9.98 -5.69
C THR A 87 -6.62 -10.71 -6.64
N ALA A 88 -6.63 -12.05 -6.60
CA ALA A 88 -7.51 -12.82 -7.48
C ALA A 88 -9.01 -12.62 -7.19
N GLN A 89 -9.36 -12.24 -5.95
CA GLN A 89 -10.75 -12.05 -5.52
C GLN A 89 -11.16 -10.58 -5.61
N PRO A 90 -12.42 -10.29 -6.00
CA PRO A 90 -13.03 -8.97 -5.85
C PRO A 90 -12.99 -8.51 -4.39
N ALA A 91 -12.28 -7.41 -4.13
CA ALA A 91 -12.19 -6.76 -2.83
C ALA A 91 -11.76 -5.30 -3.02
N THR A 92 -12.07 -4.45 -2.05
CA THR A 92 -11.37 -3.16 -1.92
C THR A 92 -10.13 -3.40 -1.06
N LEU A 93 -8.96 -3.08 -1.61
CA LEU A 93 -7.69 -3.17 -0.92
C LEU A 93 -7.36 -1.81 -0.25
N LEU A 94 -7.20 -1.85 1.06
CA LEU A 94 -6.80 -0.76 1.94
C LEU A 94 -5.28 -0.84 2.12
N VAL A 95 -4.53 -0.02 1.40
CA VAL A 95 -3.08 0.12 1.60
C VAL A 95 -2.86 1.20 2.65
N VAL A 96 -2.41 0.80 3.84
CA VAL A 96 -2.19 1.67 5.00
C VAL A 96 -0.70 1.96 5.09
N GLU A 97 -0.30 3.15 4.65
CA GLU A 97 1.09 3.62 4.63
C GLU A 97 1.37 4.48 5.87
N VAL A 98 2.18 3.97 6.80
CA VAL A 98 2.56 4.69 8.01
C VAL A 98 3.83 5.50 7.77
N ASP A 99 3.65 6.81 7.55
CA ASP A 99 4.73 7.75 7.27
C ASP A 99 5.53 8.13 8.53
N ARG A 100 4.85 8.18 9.67
CA ARG A 100 5.46 8.55 10.96
C ARG A 100 4.78 7.82 12.09
N LEU A 101 5.60 7.18 12.92
CA LEU A 101 5.20 6.61 14.20
C LEU A 101 6.13 7.17 15.29
N ARG A 102 5.55 7.89 16.24
CA ARG A 102 6.22 8.27 17.49
C ARG A 102 5.48 7.58 18.62
N GLN A 103 6.16 6.68 19.33
CA GLN A 103 5.55 5.87 20.37
C GLN A 103 6.40 5.95 21.63
N GLN A 104 5.73 6.27 22.73
CA GLN A 104 6.22 6.06 24.08
C GLN A 104 5.61 4.74 24.54
N ALA A 105 6.44 3.69 24.59
CA ALA A 105 6.00 2.37 25.00
C ALA A 105 5.50 2.41 26.44
N ASP A 106 4.38 1.73 26.70
CA ASP A 106 3.78 1.60 28.03
C ASP A 106 3.47 0.13 28.28
N GLY A 107 4.40 -0.56 28.95
CA GLY A 107 4.32 -2.00 29.22
C GLY A 107 3.95 -2.82 27.99
N ASP A 108 2.86 -3.57 28.11
CA ASP A 108 2.35 -4.47 27.06
C ASP A 108 1.41 -3.77 26.06
N GLY A 109 1.06 -2.50 26.30
CA GLY A 109 0.15 -1.71 25.47
C GLY A 109 0.82 -1.01 24.28
N LEU A 110 0.00 -0.30 23.50
CA LEU A 110 0.52 0.63 22.49
C LEU A 110 1.09 1.90 23.12
N GLY A 111 0.69 2.24 24.35
CA GLY A 111 1.11 3.45 25.02
C GLY A 111 0.61 4.72 24.32
N LYS A 112 1.38 5.79 24.46
CA LYS A 112 1.02 7.12 23.97
C LYS A 112 1.93 7.54 22.82
N GLY A 113 1.45 8.44 21.97
CA GLY A 113 2.22 8.82 20.81
C GLY A 113 1.47 9.62 19.76
N SER A 114 2.06 9.69 18.58
CA SER A 114 1.45 10.29 17.40
C SER A 114 1.74 9.47 16.16
N LEU A 115 0.78 9.51 15.25
CA LEU A 115 0.78 8.76 14.02
C LEU A 115 0.40 9.67 12.85
N ARG A 116 1.12 9.51 11.73
CA ARG A 116 0.74 10.06 10.42
C ARG A 116 0.63 8.91 9.44
N VAL A 117 -0.53 8.81 8.79
CA VAL A 117 -0.85 7.71 7.88
C VAL A 117 -1.51 8.22 6.62
N ASN A 118 -1.14 7.61 5.49
CA ASN A 118 -1.89 7.70 4.26
C ASN A 118 -2.58 6.36 3.99
N VAL A 119 -3.89 6.39 3.74
CA VAL A 119 -4.67 5.19 3.39
C VAL A 119 -5.11 5.33 1.95
N ARG A 120 -4.70 4.39 1.11
CA ARG A 120 -5.11 4.31 -0.29
C ARG A 120 -6.15 3.22 -0.44
N PHE A 121 -7.24 3.56 -1.10
CA PHE A 121 -8.31 2.64 -1.47
C PHE A 121 -8.06 2.21 -2.90
N THR A 122 -7.76 0.94 -3.11
CA THR A 122 -7.50 0.38 -4.44
C THR A 122 -8.48 -0.74 -4.74
N ASP A 123 -8.73 -0.97 -6.02
CA ASP A 123 -9.41 -2.19 -6.45
C ASP A 123 -8.44 -3.36 -6.34
N GLY A 124 -8.81 -4.40 -5.59
CA GLY A 124 -7.95 -5.56 -5.33
C GLY A 124 -7.46 -6.23 -6.62
N PRO A 125 -8.36 -6.62 -7.55
CA PRO A 125 -7.96 -7.28 -8.79
C PRO A 125 -7.08 -6.46 -9.73
N SER A 126 -7.42 -5.19 -9.97
CA SER A 126 -6.66 -4.36 -10.93
C SER A 126 -5.51 -3.57 -10.31
N GLY A 127 -5.48 -3.42 -8.98
CA GLY A 127 -4.57 -2.53 -8.27
C GLY A 127 -4.89 -1.04 -8.48
N ARG A 128 -5.99 -0.70 -9.16
CA ARG A 128 -6.31 0.68 -9.53
C ARG A 128 -6.63 1.52 -8.31
N LEU A 129 -6.01 2.70 -8.22
CA LEU A 129 -6.32 3.69 -7.17
C LEU A 129 -7.73 4.25 -7.36
N MET A 130 -8.53 4.16 -6.30
CA MET A 130 -9.90 4.67 -6.24
C MET A 130 -10.03 5.92 -5.37
N GLY A 131 -9.07 6.11 -4.44
CA GLY A 131 -8.96 7.31 -3.63
C GLY A 131 -7.87 7.17 -2.57
N SER A 132 -7.58 8.27 -1.88
CA SER A 132 -6.67 8.26 -0.73
C SER A 132 -7.16 9.22 0.35
N ARG A 133 -6.79 8.93 1.60
CA ARG A 133 -7.08 9.78 2.77
C ARG A 133 -5.85 9.83 3.64
N ARG A 134 -5.47 11.05 4.05
CA ARG A 134 -4.41 11.26 5.03
C ARG A 134 -5.02 11.53 6.40
N TYR A 135 -4.51 10.81 7.38
CA TYR A 135 -4.86 10.94 8.79
C TYR A 135 -3.62 11.35 9.56
N GLU A 136 -3.76 12.41 10.35
CA GLU A 136 -2.67 12.91 11.17
C GLU A 136 -3.21 13.29 12.55
N THR A 137 -2.55 12.77 13.59
CA THR A 137 -2.81 13.20 14.96
C THR A 137 -1.82 14.31 15.28
N ASP A 138 -2.30 15.55 15.24
CA ASP A 138 -1.53 16.77 15.53
C ASP A 138 -2.00 17.36 16.87
N SER A 139 -1.77 16.59 17.93
CA SER A 139 -2.04 17.00 19.31
C SER A 139 -0.74 17.43 19.99
N ALA A 140 -0.80 18.53 20.73
CA ALA A 140 0.34 19.06 21.48
C ALA A 140 0.78 18.12 22.62
N GLU A 141 -0.13 17.27 23.11
CA GLU A 141 0.14 16.24 24.10
C GLU A 141 0.06 14.84 23.47
N PRO A 142 0.92 13.89 23.88
CA PRO A 142 0.87 12.53 23.36
C PRO A 142 -0.40 11.81 23.86
N GLU A 143 -1.24 11.41 22.91
CA GLU A 143 -2.50 10.71 23.17
C GLU A 143 -2.34 9.18 23.08
N ALA A 144 -3.31 8.44 23.60
CA ALA A 144 -3.31 6.98 23.51
C ALA A 144 -3.40 6.53 22.04
N LEU A 145 -2.40 5.77 21.57
CA LEU A 145 -2.36 5.30 20.18
C LEU A 145 -3.56 4.40 19.86
N GLU A 146 -4.04 3.59 20.81
CA GLU A 146 -5.23 2.76 20.59
C GLU A 146 -6.49 3.59 20.30
N GLY A 147 -6.64 4.76 20.93
CA GLY A 147 -7.73 5.69 20.66
C GLY A 147 -7.63 6.24 19.23
N GLN A 148 -6.45 6.72 18.84
CA GLN A 148 -6.17 7.18 17.48
C GLN A 148 -6.48 6.10 16.43
N LEU A 149 -6.07 4.84 16.68
CA LEU A 149 -6.37 3.73 15.78
C LEU A 149 -7.88 3.47 15.66
N LYS A 150 -8.65 3.58 16.74
CA LYS A 150 -10.12 3.45 16.71
C LYS A 150 -10.76 4.54 15.87
N ASP A 151 -10.34 5.78 16.06
CA ASP A 151 -10.91 6.93 15.35
C ASP A 151 -10.57 6.89 13.86
N ILE A 152 -9.32 6.57 13.50
CA ILE A 152 -8.92 6.38 12.11
C ILE A 152 -9.67 5.19 11.48
N SER A 153 -9.79 4.06 12.19
CA SER A 153 -10.50 2.88 11.67
C SER A 153 -11.97 3.14 11.42
N LYS A 154 -12.63 3.87 12.32
CA LYS A 154 -14.01 4.34 12.12
C LYS A 154 -14.10 5.20 10.86
N ALA A 155 -13.22 6.19 10.72
CA ALA A 155 -13.20 7.08 9.57
C ALA A 155 -12.95 6.36 8.24
N ILE A 156 -12.12 5.30 8.23
CA ILE A 156 -11.89 4.45 7.06
C ILE A 156 -13.17 3.69 6.67
N ILE A 157 -13.84 3.06 7.63
CA ILE A 157 -15.05 2.26 7.33
C ILE A 157 -16.21 3.16 6.89
N GLU A 158 -16.41 4.31 7.54
CA GLU A 158 -17.43 5.28 7.12
C GLU A 158 -17.17 5.81 5.68
N GLU A 159 -15.91 5.98 5.29
CA GLU A 159 -15.54 6.34 3.92
C GLU A 159 -15.91 5.24 2.91
N VAL A 160 -15.69 3.98 3.26
CA VAL A 160 -16.06 2.83 2.41
C VAL A 160 -17.57 2.66 2.32
N GLU A 161 -18.30 2.85 3.43
CA GLU A 161 -19.76 2.80 3.47
C GLU A 161 -20.42 3.90 2.64
N SER A 162 -19.89 5.12 2.72
CA SER A 162 -20.39 6.28 1.97
C SER A 162 -19.87 6.36 0.53
N ALA A 163 -19.02 5.41 0.12
CA ALA A 163 -18.44 5.36 -1.21
C ALA A 163 -19.52 5.21 -2.29
N GLN A 164 -19.29 5.89 -3.42
CA GLN A 164 -20.12 5.71 -4.61
C GLN A 164 -19.87 4.33 -5.20
N ARG A 165 -20.90 3.49 -5.25
CA ARG A 165 -20.81 2.15 -5.85
C ARG A 165 -20.90 2.22 -7.36
N ILE A 166 -19.80 1.92 -8.03
CA ILE A 166 -19.73 1.87 -9.50
C ILE A 166 -19.92 0.41 -9.99
N ALA A 167 -20.71 0.25 -11.06
CA ALA A 167 -21.23 -1.05 -11.49
C ALA A 167 -20.23 -1.91 -12.30
N LYS A 168 -19.24 -1.30 -12.96
CA LYS A 168 -18.38 -1.99 -13.94
C LYS A 168 -16.91 -1.73 -13.69
N ARG A 169 -16.14 -2.80 -13.45
CA ARG A 169 -14.68 -2.76 -13.54
C ARG A 169 -14.26 -2.51 -14.99
N ASP A 170 -13.29 -1.62 -15.18
CA ASP A 170 -12.60 -1.61 -16.47
C ASP A 170 -11.89 -2.96 -16.63
N PRO A 171 -11.89 -3.57 -17.83
CA PRO A 171 -11.23 -4.84 -18.05
C PRO A 171 -9.78 -4.74 -17.58
N LEU A 172 -9.32 -5.71 -16.77
CA LEU A 172 -7.89 -5.80 -16.47
C LEU A 172 -7.15 -5.84 -17.81
N PRO A 173 -6.02 -5.13 -17.95
CA PRO A 173 -5.14 -5.33 -19.10
C PRO A 173 -4.87 -6.83 -19.22
N ALA A 174 -5.14 -7.40 -20.40
CA ALA A 174 -4.82 -8.80 -20.63
C ALA A 174 -3.35 -8.99 -20.26
N ALA A 175 -3.07 -9.97 -19.39
CA ALA A 175 -1.69 -10.41 -19.17
C ALA A 175 -1.07 -10.61 -20.56
N PRO A 176 0.15 -10.10 -20.83
CA PRO A 176 0.78 -10.32 -22.12
C PRO A 176 0.78 -11.82 -22.35
N MET A 177 -0.04 -12.26 -23.31
CA MET A 177 -0.04 -13.64 -23.74
C MET A 177 1.41 -13.93 -24.12
N PRO A 178 2.03 -15.02 -23.63
CA PRO A 178 3.32 -15.41 -24.17
C PRO A 178 3.10 -15.53 -25.67
N ALA A 179 3.78 -14.69 -26.44
CA ALA A 179 3.78 -14.80 -27.88
C ALA A 179 4.16 -16.24 -28.18
N SER A 180 3.26 -16.97 -28.85
CA SER A 180 3.57 -18.29 -29.36
C SER A 180 4.79 -18.12 -30.25
N THR A 181 5.96 -18.50 -29.75
CA THR A 181 7.18 -18.58 -30.55
C THR A 181 6.84 -19.45 -31.76
N PRO A 182 6.97 -18.97 -33.00
CA PRO A 182 6.85 -19.84 -34.15
C PRO A 182 7.83 -21.00 -33.97
N ALA A 183 7.33 -22.22 -34.09
CA ALA A 183 8.13 -23.43 -33.94
C ALA A 183 9.40 -23.31 -34.81
N GLU A 184 10.55 -23.19 -34.16
CA GLU A 184 11.84 -23.15 -34.83
C GLU A 184 12.08 -24.52 -35.46
N GLN A 185 11.97 -24.54 -36.78
CA GLN A 185 12.19 -25.70 -37.64
C GLN A 185 13.65 -26.17 -37.44
N PRO A 186 13.92 -27.46 -37.17
CA PRO A 186 15.27 -27.91 -36.85
C PRO A 186 16.22 -27.63 -38.01
N ALA A 187 17.27 -26.84 -37.76
CA ALA A 187 18.32 -26.55 -38.73
C ALA A 187 19.04 -27.85 -39.14
N ARG A 188 19.19 -28.03 -40.45
CA ARG A 188 19.98 -29.10 -41.07
C ARG A 188 21.45 -28.97 -40.63
N PRO A 189 22.17 -30.05 -40.28
CA PRO A 189 23.57 -29.94 -39.86
C PRO A 189 24.45 -29.45 -41.02
N ALA A 190 25.24 -28.41 -40.79
CA ALA A 190 26.32 -28.00 -41.70
C ALA A 190 27.52 -28.96 -41.57
N PRO A 191 28.28 -29.22 -42.64
CA PRO A 191 29.44 -30.12 -42.60
C PRO A 191 30.64 -29.49 -41.86
N ALA A 192 31.44 -30.36 -41.25
CA ALA A 192 32.57 -30.03 -40.38
C ALA A 192 33.68 -29.20 -41.08
N PRO A 193 34.34 -28.27 -40.37
CA PRO A 193 35.49 -27.53 -40.91
C PRO A 193 36.79 -28.34 -40.84
N ALA A 194 37.60 -28.24 -41.90
CA ALA A 194 38.94 -28.82 -42.01
C ALA A 194 39.98 -28.08 -41.14
N PRO A 195 41.08 -28.73 -40.73
CA PRO A 195 42.05 -28.16 -39.79
C PRO A 195 43.05 -27.23 -40.50
N GLY A 196 43.26 -26.06 -39.90
CA GLY A 196 44.41 -25.21 -40.15
C GLY A 196 44.09 -23.86 -40.81
N GLN A 197 43.89 -22.84 -39.98
CA GLN A 197 44.33 -21.46 -40.23
C GLN A 197 44.18 -20.64 -38.93
N SER A 198 45.33 -20.34 -38.31
CA SER A 198 45.54 -19.13 -37.48
C SER A 198 45.26 -17.89 -38.36
N VAL A 199 44.86 -16.71 -37.89
CA VAL A 199 45.36 -15.90 -36.77
C VAL A 199 44.36 -14.73 -36.56
N ALA A 200 44.44 -14.11 -35.37
CA ALA A 200 44.12 -12.71 -35.06
C ALA A 200 42.75 -12.39 -34.43
N SER A 201 42.87 -11.73 -33.27
CA SER A 201 41.88 -10.91 -32.57
C SER A 201 40.86 -11.61 -31.68
N ARG A 202 41.35 -12.21 -30.60
CA ARG A 202 40.64 -12.24 -29.31
C ARG A 202 41.50 -11.58 -28.26
N GLU A 203 41.32 -10.27 -28.13
CA GLU A 203 41.67 -9.55 -26.91
C GLU A 203 40.37 -9.28 -26.14
N ALA A 204 40.44 -9.49 -24.83
CA ALA A 204 39.37 -9.66 -23.86
C ALA A 204 38.30 -8.55 -23.91
N ALA A 205 37.00 -8.85 -23.90
CA ALA A 205 36.25 -9.36 -22.75
C ALA A 205 36.39 -8.48 -21.49
N ALA A 206 35.85 -7.26 -21.54
CA ALA A 206 35.45 -6.50 -20.36
C ALA A 206 34.38 -5.47 -20.73
N LYS A 207 33.08 -5.83 -20.66
CA LYS A 207 31.96 -4.87 -20.51
C LYS A 207 30.51 -5.41 -20.28
N PRO A 208 30.22 -6.62 -19.75
CA PRO A 208 28.83 -6.93 -19.41
C PRO A 208 28.34 -6.25 -18.11
N VAL A 209 29.23 -5.91 -17.17
CA VAL A 209 28.82 -5.38 -15.85
C VAL A 209 28.44 -3.89 -15.89
N VAL A 210 29.17 -3.08 -16.68
CA VAL A 210 28.93 -1.63 -16.75
C VAL A 210 27.65 -1.28 -17.49
N ALA A 211 27.23 -2.11 -18.47
CA ALA A 211 25.99 -1.91 -19.21
C ALA A 211 24.77 -2.17 -18.32
N VAL A 212 24.79 -3.25 -17.53
CA VAL A 212 23.70 -3.61 -16.60
C VAL A 212 23.59 -2.58 -15.47
N GLU A 213 24.70 -2.13 -14.91
CA GLU A 213 24.68 -1.14 -13.82
C GLU A 213 24.19 0.25 -14.27
N ASN A 214 24.41 0.60 -15.55
CA ASN A 214 23.88 1.84 -16.13
C ASN A 214 22.36 1.72 -16.36
N GLN A 215 21.89 0.55 -16.79
CA GLN A 215 20.47 0.26 -16.98
C GLN A 215 19.69 0.35 -15.65
N GLU A 216 20.20 -0.24 -14.58
CA GLU A 216 19.58 -0.18 -13.25
C GLU A 216 19.48 1.27 -12.72
N ARG A 217 20.53 2.07 -12.91
CA ARG A 217 20.52 3.50 -12.54
C ARG A 217 19.48 4.30 -13.33
N GLN A 218 19.28 3.97 -14.61
CA GLN A 218 18.28 4.63 -15.45
C GLN A 218 16.86 4.26 -15.02
N LEU A 219 16.61 2.98 -14.68
CA LEU A 219 15.33 2.53 -14.16
C LEU A 219 14.99 3.18 -12.80
N GLN A 220 15.98 3.31 -11.92
CA GLN A 220 15.80 3.94 -10.61
C GLN A 220 15.50 5.44 -10.74
N LYS A 221 16.10 6.13 -11.72
CA LYS A 221 15.76 7.52 -12.05
C LYS A 221 14.34 7.64 -12.61
N LEU A 222 13.93 6.71 -13.48
CA LEU A 222 12.59 6.71 -14.07
C LEU A 222 11.50 6.47 -13.02
N GLN A 223 11.74 5.58 -12.06
CA GLN A 223 10.82 5.36 -10.93
C GLN A 223 10.65 6.59 -10.04
N ARG A 224 11.66 7.47 -10.00
CA ARG A 224 11.65 8.69 -9.18
C ARG A 224 11.12 9.90 -9.93
N SER A 225 10.98 9.83 -11.25
CA SER A 225 10.41 10.92 -12.05
C SER A 225 8.88 10.87 -12.05
N ASN A 226 8.24 11.99 -11.74
CA ASN A 226 6.78 12.14 -11.77
C ASN A 226 6.27 12.32 -13.21
N LEU A 227 6.45 11.29 -14.03
CA LEU A 227 6.02 11.28 -15.43
C LEU A 227 4.58 10.74 -15.55
N PRO A 228 3.79 11.27 -16.50
CA PRO A 228 2.54 10.63 -16.91
C PRO A 228 2.77 9.18 -17.37
N PHE A 229 1.81 8.30 -17.10
CA PHE A 229 1.94 6.86 -17.29
C PHE A 229 2.38 6.45 -18.71
N ASP A 230 1.84 7.11 -19.74
CA ASP A 230 2.19 6.80 -21.13
C ASP A 230 3.66 7.11 -21.47
N GLN A 231 4.20 8.19 -20.88
CA GLN A 231 5.62 8.53 -21.04
C GLN A 231 6.52 7.57 -20.24
N TYR A 232 6.10 7.21 -19.02
CA TYR A 232 6.81 6.21 -18.22
C TYR A 232 6.95 4.87 -18.95
N GLN A 233 5.87 4.39 -19.57
CA GLN A 233 5.91 3.12 -20.32
C GLN A 233 6.85 3.15 -21.52
N ASN A 234 6.91 4.28 -22.23
CA ASN A 234 7.78 4.43 -23.39
C ASN A 234 9.27 4.46 -22.99
N GLU A 235 9.61 5.21 -21.93
CA GLU A 235 10.98 5.28 -21.42
C GLU A 235 11.42 3.95 -20.79
N TYR A 236 10.54 3.25 -20.08
CA TYR A 236 10.84 1.93 -19.53
C TYR A 236 11.20 0.95 -20.65
N ARG A 237 10.39 0.88 -21.71
CA ARG A 237 10.67 0.01 -22.87
C ARG A 237 12.01 0.33 -23.51
N ARG A 238 12.33 1.61 -23.69
CA ARG A 238 13.58 2.09 -24.27
C ARG A 238 14.83 1.72 -23.46
N ILE A 239 14.72 1.70 -22.13
CA ILE A 239 15.82 1.31 -21.23
C ILE A 239 15.99 -0.21 -21.23
N THR A 240 14.89 -0.97 -21.30
CA THR A 240 14.94 -2.44 -21.30
C THR A 240 15.29 -3.07 -22.65
N SER A 241 15.22 -2.32 -23.74
CA SER A 241 15.51 -2.79 -25.10
C SER A 241 16.92 -2.50 -25.61
N GLN A 242 17.80 -1.94 -24.76
CA GLN A 242 19.22 -1.68 -25.04
C GLN A 242 20.10 -2.75 -24.38
#